data_AF-A0A182SVL9-F1
#
_entry.id   AF-A0A182SVL9-F1
#
_cell.length_a   1.000
_cell.length_b   1.000
_cell.length_c   1.000
_cell.angle_alpha   90.00
_cell.angle_beta   90.00
_cell.angle_gamma   90.00
#
_symmetry.space_group_name_H-M   'P 1'
#
loop_
_entity.id
_entity.type
_entity.pdbx_description
1 polymer ?
#
loop_
_entity_poly.entity_id
_entity_poly.type
_entity_poly.pdbx_seq_one_letter_code
_entity_poly.pdbx_strand_id
1 'polypeptide(L)'
;MADITSQAVKLRRNEIYRIVYEEVDESDVSLYTFPSSQSSGRDYEEYRFPRAGTPNAKSKLKLVQFRLSENLRITDICIKELQCPLTFAFPWLEYIVRIGWTPDSKYIWVQLLDRPQQRLELVLLPLDNFCEIYSSSSSSPNCGTTASSTTTAAAASGANSSSAAAGTLYGSSPGQQH
;
A
#
# COMPACT_ATOMS: atom_id res chain seq x y z
N MET A 1 6.21 -13.10 18.43
CA MET A 1 6.73 -12.19 17.39
C MET A 1 7.56 -13.00 16.43
N ALA A 2 7.28 -12.91 15.13
CA ALA A 2 8.26 -13.29 14.12
C ALA A 2 9.16 -12.06 13.92
N ASP A 3 10.42 -12.16 14.33
CA ASP A 3 11.39 -11.08 14.19
C ASP A 3 11.93 -11.09 12.76
N ILE A 4 11.23 -10.39 11.86
CA ILE A 4 11.49 -10.44 10.41
C ILE A 4 12.55 -9.39 10.06
N THR A 5 13.80 -9.81 10.20
CA THR A 5 14.98 -8.97 9.98
C THR A 5 15.01 -8.44 8.54
N SER A 6 14.92 -7.12 8.37
CA SER A 6 15.10 -6.45 7.07
C SER A 6 16.49 -6.73 6.49
N GLN A 7 16.59 -7.09 5.21
CA GLN A 7 17.86 -7.48 4.59
C GLN A 7 18.27 -6.55 3.44
N ALA A 8 19.51 -6.06 3.53
CA ALA A 8 20.13 -5.15 2.56
C ALA A 8 21.01 -5.92 1.54
N VAL A 9 21.01 -5.47 0.27
CA VAL A 9 21.90 -6.02 -0.77
C VAL A 9 22.44 -4.95 -1.72
N LYS A 10 23.66 -5.15 -2.24
CA LYS A 10 24.36 -4.25 -3.18
C LYS A 10 24.47 -4.87 -4.57
N LEU A 11 23.87 -4.25 -5.58
CA LEU A 11 23.92 -4.71 -6.97
C LEU A 11 25.04 -4.01 -7.77
N ARG A 12 25.98 -4.81 -8.32
CA ARG A 12 27.30 -4.37 -8.84
C ARG A 12 27.32 -3.55 -10.15
N ARG A 13 26.18 -3.12 -10.73
CA ARG A 13 26.18 -2.39 -12.02
C ARG A 13 25.92 -0.88 -11.93
N ASN A 14 25.06 -0.40 -11.01
CA ASN A 14 24.60 1.01 -11.00
C ASN A 14 24.70 1.71 -9.62
N GLU A 15 25.42 1.13 -8.65
CA GLU A 15 25.46 1.62 -7.25
C GLU A 15 24.09 1.76 -6.56
N ILE A 16 23.15 0.93 -6.99
CA ILE A 16 21.81 0.88 -6.41
C ILE A 16 21.81 -0.14 -5.28
N TYR A 17 21.53 0.36 -4.07
CA TYR A 17 21.34 -0.41 -2.85
C TYR A 17 19.84 -0.65 -2.66
N ARG A 18 19.51 -1.81 -2.08
CA ARG A 18 18.13 -2.23 -1.86
C ARG A 18 17.98 -2.86 -0.48
N ILE A 19 16.88 -2.54 0.20
CA ILE A 19 16.45 -3.22 1.42
C ILE A 19 15.03 -3.69 1.20
N VAL A 20 14.83 -5.00 1.31
CA VAL A 20 13.48 -5.58 1.39
C VAL A 20 13.03 -5.56 2.85
N TYR A 21 11.80 -5.14 3.08
CA TYR A 21 11.20 -5.02 4.40
C TYR A 21 9.71 -5.35 4.37
N GLU A 22 9.17 -5.61 5.55
CA GLU A 22 7.74 -5.80 5.77
C GLU A 22 7.14 -4.51 6.33
N GLU A 23 6.01 -4.08 5.77
CA GLU A 23 5.13 -3.11 6.39
C GLU A 23 3.97 -3.86 7.06
N VAL A 24 3.75 -3.59 8.34
CA VAL A 24 2.74 -4.27 9.17
C VAL A 24 1.61 -3.30 9.48
N ASP A 25 0.39 -3.66 9.08
CA ASP A 25 -0.84 -2.92 9.39
C ASP A 25 -1.62 -3.65 10.48
N GLU A 26 -1.60 -3.10 11.69
CA GLU A 26 -2.26 -3.66 12.86
C GLU A 26 -3.66 -3.08 13.11
N SER A 27 -4.26 -2.33 12.17
CA SER A 27 -5.53 -1.62 12.36
C SER A 27 -6.68 -2.50 12.86
N ASP A 28 -6.77 -3.75 12.40
CA ASP A 28 -7.80 -4.72 12.80
C ASP A 28 -7.42 -5.56 14.03
N VAL A 29 -6.20 -5.41 14.57
CA VAL A 29 -5.76 -6.17 15.76
C VAL A 29 -6.35 -5.52 17.00
N SER A 30 -7.05 -6.33 17.80
CA SER A 30 -7.74 -5.87 19.00
C SER A 30 -6.79 -5.20 20.00
N LEU A 31 -7.16 -4.00 20.45
CA LEU A 31 -6.53 -3.28 21.56
C LEU A 31 -7.01 -3.83 22.90
N TYR A 32 -6.08 -3.90 23.86
CA TYR A 32 -6.33 -4.28 25.24
C TYR A 32 -5.62 -3.33 26.19
N THR A 33 -6.33 -2.95 27.24
CA THR A 33 -5.88 -2.01 28.26
C THR A 33 -5.34 -2.79 29.47
N PHE A 34 -4.09 -2.54 29.85
CA PHE A 34 -3.41 -3.17 30.98
C PHE A 34 -2.96 -2.11 32.00
N PRO A 35 -2.89 -2.40 33.30
CA PRO A 35 -2.30 -1.47 34.28
C PRO A 35 -0.84 -1.18 33.93
N SER A 36 -0.43 0.09 33.94
CA SER A 36 0.98 0.46 33.71
C SER A 36 1.86 -0.07 34.84
N SER A 37 3.05 -0.54 34.47
CA SER A 37 4.09 -0.91 35.44
C SER A 37 4.96 0.27 35.89
N GLN A 38 4.79 1.44 35.27
CA GLN A 38 5.73 2.57 35.38
C GLN A 38 5.24 3.73 36.24
N SER A 39 3.99 3.73 36.72
CA SER A 39 3.46 4.81 37.56
C SER A 39 3.02 4.32 38.94
N SER A 40 3.10 5.23 39.91
CA SER A 40 2.55 5.09 41.26
C SER A 40 1.04 5.40 41.30
N GLY A 41 0.35 5.34 40.16
CA GLY A 41 -1.04 5.75 39.97
C GLY A 41 -1.88 4.75 39.17
N ARG A 42 -3.14 5.12 38.92
CA ARG A 42 -4.10 4.30 38.13
C ARG A 42 -3.97 4.55 36.63
N ASP A 43 -2.75 4.55 36.11
CA ASP A 43 -2.51 4.70 34.68
C ASP A 43 -2.60 3.34 33.99
N TYR A 44 -3.09 3.36 32.75
CA TYR A 44 -3.26 2.18 31.93
C TYR A 44 -2.57 2.37 30.58
N GLU A 45 -2.00 1.29 30.06
CA GLU A 45 -1.32 1.21 28.77
C GLU A 45 -2.15 0.37 27.80
N GLU A 46 -2.26 0.80 26.54
CA GLU A 46 -2.98 0.08 25.50
C GLU A 46 -2.01 -0.67 24.57
N TYR A 47 -2.27 -1.96 24.39
CA TYR A 47 -1.46 -2.84 23.56
C TYR A 47 -2.35 -3.57 22.55
N ARG A 48 -1.89 -3.68 21.31
CA ARG A 48 -2.51 -4.57 20.32
C ARG A 48 -2.09 -6.01 20.60
N PHE A 49 -3.07 -6.91 20.71
CA PHE A 49 -2.81 -8.31 21.03
C PHE A 49 -3.70 -9.25 20.20
N PRO A 50 -3.16 -9.93 19.18
CA PRO A 50 -3.93 -10.86 18.37
C PRO A 50 -4.22 -12.14 19.17
N ARG A 51 -5.41 -12.23 19.77
CA ARG A 51 -5.89 -13.46 20.42
C ARG A 51 -6.26 -14.50 19.37
N ALA A 52 -6.13 -15.79 19.73
CA ALA A 52 -6.57 -16.89 18.87
C ALA A 52 -8.03 -16.67 18.40
N GLY A 53 -8.28 -16.82 17.10
CA GLY A 53 -9.57 -16.54 16.46
C GLY A 53 -9.85 -15.07 16.11
N THR A 54 -9.11 -14.10 16.68
CA THR A 54 -9.21 -12.66 16.30
C THR A 54 -8.22 -12.31 15.19
N PRO A 55 -8.45 -11.22 14.41
CA PRO A 55 -7.55 -10.84 13.31
C PRO A 55 -6.09 -10.65 13.75
N ASN A 56 -5.17 -11.12 12.91
CA ASN A 56 -3.76 -10.77 12.98
C ASN A 56 -3.50 -9.43 12.26
N ALA A 57 -2.30 -8.89 12.43
CA ALA A 57 -1.84 -7.77 11.61
C ALA A 57 -1.64 -8.21 10.15
N LYS A 58 -1.81 -7.28 9.21
CA LYS A 58 -1.67 -7.53 7.78
C LYS A 58 -0.26 -7.19 7.32
N SER A 59 0.44 -8.17 6.76
CA SER A 59 1.78 -8.01 6.20
C SER A 59 1.76 -7.52 4.74
N LYS A 60 2.57 -6.52 4.40
CA LYS A 60 2.86 -6.10 3.02
C LYS A 60 4.36 -6.12 2.77
N LEU A 61 4.78 -6.79 1.69
CA LEU A 61 6.19 -6.82 1.29
C LEU A 61 6.54 -5.56 0.47
N LYS A 62 7.55 -4.81 0.92
CA LYS A 62 8.03 -3.59 0.27
C LYS A 62 9.53 -3.62 0.04
N LEU A 63 9.97 -2.76 -0.87
CA LEU A 63 11.36 -2.63 -1.29
C LEU A 63 11.74 -1.16 -1.34
N VAL A 64 12.66 -0.74 -0.46
CA VAL A 64 13.29 0.58 -0.60
C VAL A 64 14.56 0.44 -1.43
N GLN A 65 14.69 1.32 -2.41
CA GLN A 65 15.81 1.44 -3.32
C GLN A 65 16.47 2.81 -3.07
N PHE A 66 17.79 2.88 -3.02
CA PHE A 66 18.52 4.14 -2.90
C PHE A 66 19.90 4.05 -3.53
N ARG A 67 20.57 5.20 -3.68
CA ARG A 67 21.97 5.31 -4.09
C ARG A 67 22.80 5.90 -2.97
N LEU A 68 24.11 5.73 -3.06
CA LEU A 68 25.07 6.47 -2.23
C LEU A 68 25.84 7.40 -3.16
N SER A 69 25.97 8.66 -2.75
CA SER A 69 26.92 9.61 -3.33
C SER A 69 28.37 9.23 -2.96
N GLU A 70 29.34 9.87 -3.62
CA GLU A 70 30.79 9.69 -3.33
C GLU A 70 31.14 9.86 -1.85
N ASN A 71 30.44 10.78 -1.16
CA ASN A 71 30.58 11.06 0.28
C ASN A 71 29.73 10.12 1.17
N LEU A 72 29.31 8.96 0.66
CA LEU A 72 28.45 7.96 1.33
C LEU A 72 27.11 8.48 1.86
N ARG A 73 26.61 9.63 1.36
CA ARG A 73 25.27 10.12 1.69
C ARG A 73 24.23 9.45 0.81
N ILE A 74 23.12 9.04 1.42
CA ILE A 74 21.96 8.44 0.73
C ILE A 74 21.32 9.48 -0.19
N THR A 75 21.10 9.10 -1.45
CA THR A 75 20.38 9.87 -2.48
C THR A 75 19.36 8.97 -3.19
N ASP A 76 18.48 9.57 -3.99
CA ASP A 76 17.60 8.86 -4.95
C ASP A 76 16.76 7.75 -4.30
N ILE A 77 16.17 8.05 -3.13
CA ILE A 77 15.33 7.13 -2.38
C ILE A 77 14.01 6.92 -3.14
N CYS A 78 13.67 5.68 -3.40
CA CYS A 78 12.42 5.25 -4.03
C CYS A 78 11.86 4.04 -3.27
N ILE A 79 10.58 4.09 -2.92
CA ILE A 79 9.86 2.96 -2.31
C ILE A 79 9.05 2.27 -3.41
N LYS A 80 9.16 0.94 -3.45
CA LYS A 80 8.46 0.07 -4.38
C LYS A 80 7.62 -0.96 -3.66
N GLU A 81 6.49 -1.29 -4.24
CA GLU A 81 5.55 -2.33 -3.78
C GLU A 81 5.37 -3.37 -4.88
N LEU A 82 4.90 -4.56 -4.52
CA LEU A 82 4.51 -5.56 -5.52
C LEU A 82 3.33 -5.05 -6.35
N GLN A 83 3.42 -5.14 -7.68
CA GLN A 83 2.34 -4.80 -8.62
C GLN A 83 1.02 -5.51 -8.29
N CYS A 84 1.12 -6.72 -7.72
CA CYS A 84 0.01 -7.53 -7.26
C CYS A 84 0.29 -7.96 -5.81
N PRO A 85 -0.58 -7.66 -4.83
CA PRO A 85 -0.38 -8.08 -3.44
C PRO A 85 -0.24 -9.59 -3.29
N LEU A 86 0.63 -10.05 -2.38
CA LEU A 86 0.82 -11.49 -2.13
C LEU A 86 -0.49 -12.20 -1.78
N THR A 87 -1.40 -11.54 -1.06
CA THR A 87 -2.73 -12.08 -0.71
C THR A 87 -3.67 -12.28 -1.90
N PHE A 88 -3.39 -11.69 -3.07
CA PHE A 88 -4.13 -11.97 -4.30
C PHE A 88 -3.67 -13.30 -4.94
N ALA A 89 -2.35 -13.50 -5.02
CA ALA A 89 -1.77 -14.74 -5.55
C ALA A 89 -1.88 -15.92 -4.55
N PHE A 90 -1.86 -15.62 -3.26
CA PHE A 90 -1.90 -16.57 -2.15
C PHE A 90 -3.01 -16.16 -1.15
N PRO A 91 -4.31 -16.38 -1.45
CA PRO A 91 -5.42 -15.94 -0.58
C PRO A 91 -5.49 -16.60 0.80
N TRP A 92 -4.66 -17.62 1.03
CA TRP A 92 -4.49 -18.34 2.29
C TRP A 92 -3.36 -17.78 3.17
N LEU A 93 -2.56 -16.84 2.64
CA LEU A 93 -1.41 -16.24 3.33
C LEU A 93 -1.87 -15.50 4.58
N GLU A 94 -1.34 -15.90 5.73
CA GLU A 94 -1.50 -15.18 7.00
C GLU A 94 -0.17 -14.58 7.48
N TYR A 95 0.94 -15.33 7.35
CA TYR A 95 2.24 -14.92 7.87
C TYR A 95 3.34 -14.98 6.81
N ILE A 96 4.13 -13.91 6.71
CA ILE A 96 5.46 -13.96 6.07
C ILE A 96 6.44 -14.39 7.18
N VAL A 97 7.03 -15.58 7.09
CA VAL A 97 7.87 -16.15 8.16
C VAL A 97 9.34 -15.71 8.02
N ARG A 98 9.83 -15.65 6.78
CA ARG A 98 11.21 -15.26 6.43
C ARG A 98 11.23 -14.60 5.06
N ILE A 99 12.18 -13.67 4.90
CA ILE A 99 12.48 -12.98 3.65
C ILE A 99 13.99 -13.04 3.45
N GLY A 100 14.46 -13.16 2.21
CA GLY A 100 15.86 -12.95 1.88
C GLY A 100 16.11 -12.76 0.40
N TRP A 101 17.39 -12.63 0.04
CA TRP A 101 17.84 -12.41 -1.33
C TRP A 101 18.44 -13.69 -1.92
N THR A 102 18.33 -13.89 -3.24
CA THR A 102 19.21 -14.83 -3.94
C THR A 102 20.65 -14.30 -4.00
N PRO A 103 21.68 -15.15 -4.07
CA PRO A 103 23.08 -14.71 -4.14
C PRO A 103 23.39 -13.82 -5.36
N ASP A 104 22.65 -13.98 -6.46
CA ASP A 104 22.77 -13.13 -7.66
C ASP A 104 21.96 -11.82 -7.56
N SER A 105 21.23 -11.62 -6.46
CA SER A 105 20.40 -10.45 -6.16
C SER A 105 19.32 -10.14 -7.20
N LYS A 106 18.92 -11.09 -8.06
CA LYS A 106 17.84 -10.91 -9.04
C LYS A 106 16.45 -11.17 -8.47
N TYR A 107 16.37 -11.96 -7.42
CA TYR A 107 15.13 -12.37 -6.80
C TYR A 107 15.17 -12.16 -5.28
N ILE A 108 13.98 -11.89 -4.73
CA ILE A 108 13.69 -12.00 -3.31
C ILE A 108 12.99 -13.34 -3.12
N TRP A 109 13.39 -14.13 -2.13
CA TRP A 109 12.63 -15.30 -1.71
C TRP A 109 11.86 -14.98 -0.43
N VAL A 110 10.64 -15.50 -0.33
CA VAL A 110 9.77 -15.36 0.85
C VAL A 110 9.21 -16.70 1.27
N GLN A 111 9.21 -16.96 2.58
CA GLN A 111 8.62 -18.14 3.20
C GLN A 111 7.23 -17.75 3.72
N LEU A 112 6.18 -18.27 3.09
CA LEU A 112 4.78 -17.97 3.37
C LEU A 112 4.17 -19.09 4.23
N LEU A 113 3.25 -18.73 5.14
CA LEU A 113 2.55 -19.66 6.02
C LEU A 113 1.07 -19.28 6.17
N ASP A 114 0.21 -20.29 6.18
CA ASP A 114 -1.24 -20.14 6.42
C ASP A 114 -1.56 -19.96 7.91
N ARG A 115 -2.80 -19.51 8.20
CA ARG A 115 -3.24 -19.24 9.57
C ARG A 115 -3.21 -20.46 10.51
N PRO A 116 -3.61 -21.68 10.07
CA PRO A 116 -3.45 -22.92 10.83
C PRO A 116 -2.00 -23.41 10.99
N GLN A 117 -1.05 -22.83 10.26
CA GLN A 117 0.37 -23.24 10.22
C GLN A 117 0.59 -24.67 9.67
N GLN A 118 -0.21 -25.06 8.67
CA GLN A 118 -0.20 -26.36 8.01
C GLN A 118 0.28 -26.32 6.55
N ARG A 119 0.28 -25.14 5.91
CA ARG A 119 0.77 -24.92 4.55
C ARG A 119 1.93 -23.92 4.57
N LEU A 120 3.13 -24.41 4.27
CA LEU A 120 4.33 -23.61 4.10
C LEU A 120 4.78 -23.62 2.64
N GLU A 121 4.96 -22.45 2.04
CA GLU A 121 5.50 -22.32 0.67
C GLU A 121 6.71 -21.38 0.62
N LEU A 122 7.69 -21.71 -0.21
CA LEU A 122 8.83 -20.85 -0.52
C LEU A 122 8.62 -20.26 -1.91
N VAL A 123 8.34 -18.97 -1.98
CA VAL A 123 8.01 -18.26 -3.21
C VAL A 123 9.19 -17.39 -3.65
N LEU A 124 9.51 -17.44 -4.94
CA LEU A 124 10.56 -16.64 -5.55
C LEU A 124 9.93 -15.46 -6.31
N LEU A 125 10.29 -14.24 -5.93
CA LEU A 125 9.77 -12.98 -6.46
C LEU A 125 10.85 -12.29 -7.30
N PRO A 126 10.66 -12.15 -8.63
CA PRO A 126 11.53 -11.32 -9.47
C PRO A 126 11.54 -9.88 -8.99
N LEU A 127 12.70 -9.21 -9.06
CA LEU A 127 12.82 -7.78 -8.74
C LEU A 127 11.89 -6.89 -9.58
N ASP A 128 11.61 -7.28 -10.81
CA ASP A 128 10.78 -6.52 -11.75
C ASP A 128 9.28 -6.50 -11.36
N ASN A 129 8.86 -7.38 -10.44
CA ASN A 129 7.50 -7.37 -9.87
C ASN A 129 7.28 -6.19 -8.92
N PHE A 130 8.34 -5.45 -8.53
CA PHE A 130 8.25 -4.29 -7.65
C PHE A 130 8.19 -2.98 -8.45
N CYS A 131 7.04 -2.31 -8.42
CA CYS A 131 6.81 -1.02 -9.08
C CYS A 131 6.85 0.14 -8.09
N GLU A 132 7.16 1.34 -8.58
CA GLU A 132 7.14 2.56 -7.76
C GLU A 132 5.70 2.93 -7.41
N ILE A 133 5.49 3.44 -6.19
CA ILE A 133 4.17 3.93 -5.78
C ILE A 133 3.93 5.25 -6.52
N TYR A 134 3.17 5.20 -7.62
CA TYR A 134 2.70 6.40 -8.29
C TYR A 134 1.65 7.09 -7.42
N SER A 135 2.12 7.97 -6.52
CA SER A 135 1.28 9.01 -5.94
C SER A 135 0.73 9.86 -7.09
N SER A 136 -0.52 9.64 -7.46
CA SER A 136 -1.21 10.40 -8.49
C SER A 136 -1.53 11.82 -8.00
N SER A 137 -0.49 12.67 -7.91
CA SER A 137 -0.70 14.10 -7.98
C SER A 137 -1.32 14.38 -9.35
N SER A 138 -2.52 14.95 -9.34
CA SER A 138 -3.36 15.11 -10.53
C SER A 138 -2.76 16.11 -11.52
N SER A 139 -1.84 15.63 -12.36
CA SER A 139 -1.37 16.34 -13.55
C SER A 139 -2.42 16.23 -14.66
N SER A 140 -3.54 16.95 -14.46
CA SER A 140 -4.55 17.17 -15.48
C SER A 140 -3.86 17.68 -16.76
N PRO A 141 -3.97 16.98 -17.91
CA PRO A 141 -3.34 17.43 -19.13
C PRO A 141 -4.01 18.72 -19.58
N ASN A 142 -3.28 19.84 -19.49
CA ASN A 142 -3.72 21.12 -20.00
C ASN A 142 -3.77 21.05 -21.53
N CYS A 143 -4.94 20.68 -22.08
CA CYS A 143 -5.15 20.56 -23.51
C CYS A 143 -5.12 21.95 -24.15
N GLY A 144 -3.92 22.36 -24.60
CA GLY A 144 -3.74 23.59 -25.38
C GLY A 144 -4.39 23.44 -26.75
N THR A 145 -5.59 24.02 -26.91
CA THR A 145 -6.31 24.08 -28.19
C THR A 145 -5.53 24.94 -29.19
N THR A 146 -4.61 24.31 -29.94
CA THR A 146 -3.98 24.94 -31.10
C THR A 146 -4.99 24.95 -32.24
N ALA A 147 -5.47 26.13 -32.61
CA ALA A 147 -6.43 26.30 -33.70
C ALA A 147 -5.80 25.90 -35.05
N SER A 148 -6.49 25.03 -35.79
CA SER A 148 -6.23 24.80 -37.22
C SER A 148 -7.53 25.04 -38.01
N SER A 149 -7.47 26.05 -38.87
CA SER A 149 -8.59 26.51 -39.69
C SER A 149 -8.74 25.67 -40.96
N THR A 150 -9.90 25.05 -41.16
CA THR A 150 -10.35 24.61 -42.50
C THR A 150 -11.83 24.89 -42.68
N THR A 151 -12.15 25.64 -43.74
CA THR A 151 -13.49 26.10 -44.12
C THR A 151 -14.19 25.12 -45.06
N THR A 152 -15.48 24.83 -44.81
CA THR A 152 -16.55 24.76 -45.84
C THR A 152 -17.94 24.74 -45.20
N ALA A 153 -18.92 25.43 -45.80
CA ALA A 153 -20.34 25.45 -45.40
C ALA A 153 -21.11 24.24 -46.00
N ALA A 154 -22.38 23.89 -45.71
CA ALA A 154 -23.50 24.49 -44.96
C ALA A 154 -24.46 23.32 -44.47
N ALA A 155 -25.71 23.45 -43.97
CA ALA A 155 -26.64 24.58 -43.75
C ALA A 155 -27.72 24.29 -42.67
N ALA A 156 -28.21 25.37 -42.04
CA ALA A 156 -29.60 25.69 -41.62
C ALA A 156 -30.55 24.74 -40.82
N SER A 157 -31.18 25.37 -39.81
CA SER A 157 -32.46 25.06 -39.09
C SER A 157 -32.46 23.94 -38.02
N GLY A 158 -33.04 24.13 -36.82
CA GLY A 158 -33.59 25.36 -36.22
C GLY A 158 -34.25 25.18 -34.83
N ALA A 159 -34.70 26.30 -34.24
CA ALA A 159 -35.63 26.48 -33.11
C ALA A 159 -35.17 26.24 -31.64
N ASN A 160 -35.41 27.28 -30.82
CA ASN A 160 -35.38 27.30 -29.34
C ASN A 160 -36.57 26.56 -28.71
N SER A 161 -36.44 26.13 -27.44
CA SER A 161 -37.32 26.61 -26.35
C SER A 161 -36.80 26.23 -24.95
N SER A 162 -37.28 26.96 -23.95
CA SER A 162 -36.83 27.00 -22.54
C SER A 162 -37.91 26.50 -21.57
N SER A 163 -37.71 26.69 -20.24
CA SER A 163 -38.59 26.36 -19.08
C SER A 163 -38.48 24.92 -18.54
N ALA A 164 -38.70 24.59 -17.26
CA ALA A 164 -38.88 25.31 -15.98
C ALA A 164 -38.43 24.33 -14.85
N ALA A 165 -37.79 24.69 -13.73
CA ALA A 165 -38.24 25.53 -12.59
C ALA A 165 -39.46 24.99 -11.80
N ALA A 166 -39.22 24.02 -10.89
CA ALA A 166 -39.93 23.73 -9.61
C ALA A 166 -39.30 22.46 -8.99
N GLY A 167 -39.14 22.24 -7.67
CA GLY A 167 -39.38 23.06 -6.48
C GLY A 167 -39.74 22.16 -5.27
N THR A 168 -39.35 22.54 -4.04
CA THR A 168 -40.04 22.14 -2.77
C THR A 168 -39.87 20.66 -2.29
N LEU A 169 -39.69 20.28 -1.01
CA LEU A 169 -39.20 20.87 0.27
C LEU A 169 -39.17 19.75 1.35
N TYR A 170 -38.38 19.89 2.42
CA TYR A 170 -38.41 19.20 3.75
C TYR A 170 -38.62 17.67 3.93
N GLY A 171 -37.93 17.12 4.95
CA GLY A 171 -38.26 15.84 5.59
C GLY A 171 -37.28 15.48 6.72
N SER A 172 -37.62 15.83 7.97
CA SER A 172 -36.72 15.68 9.13
C SER A 172 -36.77 14.29 9.81
N SER A 173 -35.68 13.98 10.54
CA SER A 173 -35.55 12.97 11.63
C SER A 173 -36.68 13.04 12.68
N PRO A 174 -36.92 12.04 13.58
CA PRO A 174 -35.87 11.34 14.36
C PRO A 174 -36.07 9.83 14.66
N GLY A 175 -35.06 9.23 15.27
CA GLY A 175 -34.92 7.78 15.50
C GLY A 175 -35.65 7.15 16.69
N GLN A 176 -35.21 5.93 17.04
CA GLN A 176 -35.56 5.22 18.26
C GLN A 176 -34.33 4.57 18.91
N GLN A 177 -34.32 4.60 20.23
CA GLN A 177 -33.44 3.83 21.11
C GLN A 177 -34.10 2.48 21.41
N HIS A 178 -33.29 1.44 21.63
CA HIS A 178 -33.50 0.45 22.67
C HIS A 178 -32.17 -0.26 23.00
#